data_AF-A0A7C5CT62-F1
#
_entry.id   AF-A0A7C5CT62-F1
#
_cell.length_a   1.000
_cell.length_b   1.000
_cell.length_c   1.000
_cell.angle_alpha   90.00
_cell.angle_beta   90.00
_cell.angle_gamma   90.00
#
_symmetry.space_group_name_H-M   'P 1'
#
loop_
_entity.id
_entity.type
_entity.pdbx_description
1 polymer ?
#
loop_
_entity_poly.entity_id
_entity_poly.type
_entity_poly.pdbx_seq_one_letter_code
_entity_poly.pdbx_strand_id
1 'polypeptide(L)'
;ALGGALGTLAVITKNEILLLLVGGVFVVETLSVIFQVLSFRLRGKRVFAMAPIHHHFELKGWPEPKIIVRFWIISLILSLIAISTLKLR
;
A
#
# COMPACT_ATOMS: atom_id res chain seq x y z
N ALA A 1 12.54 6.94 8.28
CA ALA A 1 13.30 5.92 9.01
C ALA A 1 12.69 4.52 8.90
N LEU A 2 11.43 4.31 9.32
CA LEU A 2 10.80 2.98 9.37
C LEU A 2 10.79 2.21 8.04
N GLY A 3 10.38 2.85 6.92
CA GLY A 3 10.37 2.18 5.62
C GLY A 3 11.76 1.72 5.14
N GLY A 4 12.79 2.55 5.38
CA GLY A 4 14.18 2.20 5.07
C GLY A 4 14.67 1.02 5.91
N ALA A 5 14.39 1.02 7.22
CA ALA A 5 14.74 -0.08 8.12
C ALA A 5 14.06 -1.40 7.70
N LEU A 6 12.75 -1.36 7.40
CA LEU A 6 12.00 -2.53 6.93
C LEU A 6 12.53 -3.05 5.58
N GLY A 7 12.86 -2.14 4.66
CA GLY A 7 13.49 -2.47 3.38
C GLY A 7 14.84 -3.17 3.56
N THR A 8 15.72 -2.62 4.41
CA THR A 8 17.02 -3.23 4.72
C THR A 8 16.85 -4.63 5.34
N LEU A 9 15.93 -4.80 6.29
CA LEU A 9 15.66 -6.11 6.89
C LEU A 9 15.15 -7.12 5.86
N ALA A 10 14.28 -6.71 4.94
CA ALA A 10 13.78 -7.60 3.89
C ALA A 10 14.89 -8.08 2.95
N VAL A 11 15.82 -7.20 2.58
CA VAL A 11 16.96 -7.55 1.72
C VAL A 11 17.94 -8.48 2.45
N ILE A 12 18.31 -8.15 3.70
CA ILE A 12 19.25 -8.99 4.48
C ILE A 12 18.68 -10.39 4.74
N THR A 13 17.35 -10.50 4.93
CA THR A 13 16.67 -11.78 5.14
C THR A 13 16.23 -12.48 3.84
N LYS A 14 16.50 -11.89 2.66
CA LYS A 14 16.08 -12.41 1.33
C LYS A 14 14.58 -12.65 1.22
N ASN A 15 13.80 -11.77 1.82
CA ASN A 15 12.34 -11.80 1.89
C ASN A 15 11.72 -10.55 1.25
N GLU A 16 12.28 -10.09 0.14
CA GLU A 16 11.87 -8.88 -0.57
C GLU A 16 10.42 -8.98 -1.08
N ILE A 17 10.06 -10.13 -1.65
CA ILE A 17 8.69 -10.39 -2.12
C ILE A 17 7.69 -10.40 -0.94
N LEU A 18 8.14 -10.90 0.21
CA LEU A 18 7.30 -10.95 1.40
C LEU A 18 7.04 -9.55 1.97
N LEU A 19 8.02 -8.65 1.87
CA LEU A 19 7.85 -7.24 2.22
C LEU A 19 6.78 -6.57 1.36
N LEU A 20 6.68 -6.90 0.07
CA LEU A 20 5.60 -6.37 -0.79
C LEU A 20 4.22 -6.82 -0.32
N LEU A 21 4.08 -8.04 0.19
CA LEU A 21 2.82 -8.54 0.75
C LEU A 21 2.49 -7.86 2.08
N VAL A 22 3.41 -7.91 3.06
CA VAL A 22 3.21 -7.31 4.39
C VAL A 22 2.98 -5.80 4.28
N GLY A 23 3.75 -5.13 3.42
CA GLY A 23 3.62 -3.71 3.14
C GLY A 23 2.59 -3.36 2.07
N GLY A 24 1.69 -4.27 1.70
CA GLY A 24 0.84 -4.12 0.51
C GLY A 24 -0.01 -2.85 0.50
N VAL A 25 -0.48 -2.36 1.65
CA VAL A 25 -1.17 -1.05 1.72
C VAL A 25 -0.24 0.10 1.33
N PHE A 26 1.02 0.11 1.79
CA PHE A 26 2.02 1.11 1.39
C PHE A 26 2.36 1.03 -0.10
N VAL A 27 2.40 -0.20 -0.65
CA VAL A 27 2.60 -0.43 -2.09
C VAL A 27 1.44 0.16 -2.89
N VAL A 28 0.19 -0.11 -2.49
CA VAL A 28 -1.01 0.41 -3.15
C VAL A 28 -1.07 1.95 -3.09
N GLU A 29 -0.75 2.53 -1.94
CA GLU A 29 -0.65 3.98 -1.75
C GLU A 29 0.36 4.59 -2.74
N THR A 30 1.56 4.01 -2.84
CA THR A 30 2.60 4.47 -3.78
C THR A 30 2.17 4.28 -5.24
N LEU A 31 1.61 3.12 -5.58
CA LEU A 31 1.10 2.84 -6.93
C LEU A 31 -0.01 3.81 -7.32
N SER A 32 -0.88 4.20 -6.38
CA SER A 32 -1.95 5.16 -6.66
C SER A 32 -1.40 6.51 -7.11
N VAL A 33 -0.30 6.98 -6.51
CA VAL A 33 0.38 8.22 -6.91
C VAL A 33 1.04 8.04 -8.28
N ILE A 34 1.75 6.92 -8.50
CA ILE A 34 2.39 6.63 -9.78
C ILE A 34 1.36 6.64 -10.92
N PHE A 35 0.25 5.92 -10.77
CA PHE A 35 -0.81 5.88 -11.77
C PHE A 35 -1.48 7.24 -11.98
N GLN A 36 -1.73 7.99 -10.89
CA GLN A 36 -2.30 9.32 -10.98
C GLN A 36 -1.39 10.27 -11.77
N VAL A 37 -0.10 10.30 -11.46
CA VAL A 37 0.90 11.15 -12.15
C VAL A 37 1.06 10.72 -13.61
N LEU A 38 1.17 9.42 -13.88
CA LEU A 38 1.27 8.90 -15.25
C LEU A 38 0.05 9.27 -16.09
N SER A 39 -1.16 9.07 -15.56
CA SER A 39 -2.39 9.40 -16.27
C SER A 39 -2.51 10.91 -16.52
N PHE A 40 -2.16 11.74 -15.53
CA PHE A 40 -2.22 13.18 -15.70
C PHE A 40 -1.19 13.68 -16.72
N ARG A 41 0.01 13.11 -16.74
CA ARG A 41 1.05 13.45 -17.74
C ARG A 41 0.70 12.98 -19.15
N LEU A 42 0.12 11.79 -19.31
CA LEU A 42 -0.13 11.20 -20.62
C LEU A 42 -1.48 11.62 -21.23
N ARG A 43 -2.52 11.76 -20.40
CA ARG A 43 -3.90 11.98 -20.85
C ARG A 43 -4.53 13.26 -20.32
N GLY A 44 -3.88 13.96 -19.38
CA GLY A 44 -4.46 15.13 -18.68
C GLY A 44 -5.63 14.79 -17.77
N LYS A 45 -5.92 13.49 -17.54
CA LYS A 45 -7.08 13.03 -16.77
C LYS A 45 -6.64 12.37 -15.47
N ARG A 46 -7.39 12.64 -14.39
CA ARG A 46 -7.21 11.99 -13.08
C ARG A 46 -7.86 10.61 -13.08
N VAL A 47 -7.20 9.61 -12.48
CA VAL A 47 -7.75 8.24 -12.31
C VAL A 47 -8.49 8.14 -10.98
N PHE A 48 -7.89 8.70 -9.93
CA PHE A 48 -8.48 8.86 -8.60
C PHE A 48 -8.90 10.32 -8.40
N ALA A 49 -9.90 10.56 -7.55
CA ALA A 49 -10.31 11.91 -7.16
C ALA A 49 -9.11 12.72 -6.60
N MET A 50 -8.29 12.06 -5.78
CA MET A 50 -7.00 12.52 -5.28
C MET A 50 -6.10 11.30 -5.06
N ALA A 51 -4.80 11.47 -5.20
CA ALA A 51 -3.80 10.49 -4.78
C ALA A 51 -2.96 11.12 -3.67
N PRO A 52 -2.55 10.37 -2.63
CA PRO A 52 -2.67 8.92 -2.50
C PRO A 52 -4.10 8.40 -2.23
N ILE A 53 -4.30 7.07 -2.27
CA ILE A 53 -5.64 6.47 -2.33
C ILE A 53 -6.50 6.69 -1.06
N HIS A 54 -5.92 6.92 0.12
CA HIS A 54 -6.71 7.29 1.30
C HIS A 54 -7.47 8.61 1.11
N HIS A 55 -6.86 9.65 0.53
CA HIS A 55 -7.55 10.91 0.21
C HIS A 55 -8.66 10.73 -0.83
N HIS A 56 -8.54 9.75 -1.73
CA HIS A 56 -9.63 9.38 -2.63
C HIS A 56 -10.89 8.96 -1.86
N PHE A 57 -10.73 8.24 -0.74
CA PHE A 57 -11.85 7.83 0.11
C PHE A 57 -12.37 8.97 0.98
N GLU A 58 -11.50 9.86 1.47
CA GLU A 58 -11.91 11.07 2.20
C GLU A 58 -12.80 11.96 1.32
N LEU A 59 -12.40 12.22 0.07
CA LEU A 59 -13.21 12.99 -0.87
C LEU A 59 -14.52 12.30 -1.27
N LYS A 60 -14.61 10.98 -1.09
CA LYS A 60 -15.86 10.22 -1.21
C LYS A 60 -16.74 10.28 0.05
N GLY A 61 -16.36 11.10 1.04
CA GLY A 61 -17.11 11.34 2.26
C GLY A 61 -16.88 10.30 3.36
N TRP A 62 -15.82 9.49 3.27
CA TRP A 62 -15.50 8.57 4.37
C TRP A 62 -14.78 9.32 5.50
N PRO A 63 -15.19 9.14 6.76
CA PRO A 63 -14.45 9.66 7.90
C PRO A 63 -13.05 9.06 7.97
N GLU A 64 -12.05 9.88 8.27
CA GLU A 64 -10.66 9.47 8.39
C GLU A 64 -10.46 8.24 9.31
N PRO A 65 -11.07 8.16 10.52
CA PRO A 65 -10.92 6.98 11.38
C PRO A 65 -11.44 5.69 10.70
N LYS A 66 -12.50 5.80 9.89
CA LYS A 66 -13.07 4.66 9.16
C LYS A 66 -12.11 4.14 8.10
N ILE A 67 -11.37 5.02 7.43
CA ILE A 67 -10.37 4.66 6.42
C ILE A 67 -9.18 3.97 7.10
N ILE A 68 -8.67 4.57 8.19
CA ILE A 68 -7.55 4.02 8.97
C ILE A 68 -7.86 2.60 9.43
N VAL A 69 -9.01 2.38 10.07
CA VAL A 69 -9.42 1.05 10.57
C VAL A 69 -9.55 0.04 9.44
N ARG A 70 -10.10 0.42 8.28
CA ARG A 70 -10.20 -0.46 7.12
C ARG A 70 -8.84 -0.83 6.55
N PHE A 71 -7.92 0.13 6.50
CA PHE A 71 -6.55 -0.13 6.04
C PHE A 71 -5.82 -1.05 7.01
N TRP A 72 -6.02 -0.91 8.33
CA TRP A 72 -5.49 -1.86 9.31
C TRP A 72 -6.02 -3.28 9.13
N ILE A 73 -7.33 -3.43 8.88
CA ILE A 73 -7.93 -4.75 8.60
C ILE A 73 -7.27 -5.38 7.36
N ILE A 74 -7.09 -4.62 6.29
CA ILE A 74 -6.43 -5.09 5.06
C ILE A 74 -4.97 -5.47 5.35
N SER A 75 -4.21 -4.61 6.04
CA SER A 75 -2.83 -4.90 6.44
C SER A 75 -2.70 -6.16 7.30
N LEU A 76 -3.66 -6.40 8.20
CA LEU A 76 -3.69 -7.59 9.04
C LEU A 76 -3.91 -8.85 8.19
N ILE A 77 -4.88 -8.82 7.27
CA ILE A 77 -5.15 -9.93 6.34
C ILE A 77 -3.91 -10.23 5.48
N LEU A 78 -3.30 -9.20 4.89
CA LEU A 78 -2.09 -9.34 4.09
C LEU A 78 -0.92 -9.91 4.90
N SER A 79 -0.76 -9.48 6.15
CA SER A 79 0.26 -10.01 7.07
C SER A 79 0.05 -11.49 7.37
N LEU A 80 -1.19 -11.93 7.58
CA LEU A 80 -1.52 -13.35 7.79
C LEU A 80 -1.18 -14.20 6.55
N ILE A 81 -1.49 -13.69 5.35
CA ILE A 81 -1.15 -14.35 4.07
C ILE A 81 0.37 -14.41 3.89
N ALA A 82 1.09 -13.34 4.21
CA ALA A 82 2.55 -13.32 4.11
C ALA A 82 3.19 -14.37 5.03
N ILE A 83 2.70 -14.49 6.27
CA ILE A 83 3.19 -15.48 7.24
C ILE A 83 2.82 -16.91 6.81
N SER A 84 1.63 -17.15 6.26
CA SER A 84 1.26 -18.49 5.77
C SER A 84 2.16 -18.95 4.62
N THR A 85 2.63 -18.01 3.80
CA THR A 85 3.55 -18.28 2.69
C THR A 85 4.93 -18.75 3.17
N LEU A 86 5.38 -18.33 4.37
CA LEU A 86 6.64 -18.81 4.96
C LEU A 86 6.61 -20.30 5.29
N LYS A 87 5.44 -20.88 5.63
CA LYS A 87 5.31 -22.31 5.93
C LYS A 87 5.33 -23.20 4.68
N LEU A 88 5.19 -22.62 3.49
CA LEU A 88 5.18 -23.32 2.21
C LEU A 88 6.58 -23.39 1.56
N ARG A 89 7.60 -22.85 2.25
CA ARG A 89 9.02 -22.90 1.86
C ARG A 89 9.76 -24.03 2.57
#